data_AF-A0A9D8NIT6-F1
#
_entry.id   AF-A0A9D8NIT6-F1
#
_cell.length_a   1.000
_cell.length_b   1.000
_cell.length_c   1.000
_cell.angle_alpha   90.00
_cell.angle_beta   90.00
_cell.angle_gamma   90.00
#
_symmetry.space_group_name_H-M   'P 1'
#
loop_
_entity.id
_entity.type
_entity.pdbx_description
1 polymer ?
#
loop_
_entity_poly.entity_id
_entity_poly.type
_entity_poly.pdbx_seq_one_letter_code
_entity_poly.pdbx_strand_id
1 'polypeptide(L)'
;MTTSDATVAPGAELGRLAIPGLIWGASFYFIAEGLKAFPAAMITPLRVGFGVATLTLVPAARVRLPRSAWPRLVLLAAIWMAVPLTMFPFAEERVDSSVAGMLNGAIPLFVASVATFVYKRRPSPAQLYGLGVGFLGVVAIALPTLGEGSSSAVGIGLIFVALACYGFALDLAAPLQQQYGSLPVLWNSQLVALVLVTPFAIPAADEVDFAWKPFLMIGALGVFGTALAYVVMAANAGRFGSTRASVTTYLIPVVSLILGAVILDESVAVLSVVGCAISLWGAWLAGRQR
;
A
#
# COMPACT_ATOMS: atom_id res chain seq x y z
N MET A 1 -29.46 -10.80 -24.01
CA MET A 1 -30.22 -9.98 -23.04
C MET A 1 -29.22 -8.98 -22.47
N THR A 2 -29.28 -7.75 -22.96
CA THR A 2 -28.30 -6.69 -22.76
C THR A 2 -28.42 -6.15 -21.33
N THR A 3 -27.40 -6.38 -20.50
CA THR A 3 -27.29 -5.71 -19.20
C THR A 3 -27.04 -4.24 -19.45
N SER A 4 -28.04 -3.43 -19.12
CA SER A 4 -28.01 -1.98 -18.99
C SER A 4 -26.66 -1.47 -18.47
N ASP A 5 -25.87 -0.86 -19.36
CA ASP A 5 -24.83 0.11 -18.99
C ASP A 5 -25.54 1.32 -18.38
N ALA A 6 -25.86 1.23 -17.09
CA ALA A 6 -26.23 2.40 -16.31
C ALA A 6 -24.98 3.30 -16.27
N THR A 7 -25.01 4.36 -17.06
CA THR A 7 -23.99 5.41 -17.06
C THR A 7 -23.89 5.96 -15.64
N VAL A 8 -22.84 5.55 -14.93
CA VAL A 8 -22.56 6.05 -13.58
C VAL A 8 -22.27 7.54 -13.72
N ALA A 9 -22.93 8.38 -12.91
CA ALA A 9 -22.69 9.81 -12.95
C ALA A 9 -21.19 10.11 -12.77
N PRO A 10 -20.58 11.05 -13.54
CA PRO A 10 -19.14 11.29 -13.50
C PRO A 10 -18.56 11.55 -12.09
N GLY A 11 -19.34 12.19 -11.21
CA GLY A 11 -18.95 12.43 -9.81
C GLY A 11 -18.89 11.15 -8.97
N ALA A 12 -19.77 10.18 -9.23
CA ALA A 12 -19.77 8.89 -8.55
C ALA A 12 -18.60 8.00 -9.02
N GLU A 13 -18.14 8.14 -10.26
CA GLU A 13 -16.92 7.48 -10.76
C GLU A 13 -15.66 8.02 -10.08
N LEU A 14 -15.53 9.35 -9.98
CA LEU A 14 -14.40 9.98 -9.31
C LEU A 14 -14.34 9.58 -7.83
N GLY A 15 -15.48 9.57 -7.13
CA GLY A 15 -15.55 9.13 -5.73
C GLY A 15 -15.05 7.70 -5.54
N ARG A 16 -15.43 6.77 -6.43
CA ARG A 16 -14.98 5.36 -6.35
C ARG A 16 -13.48 5.18 -6.50
N LEU A 17 -12.82 6.06 -7.25
CA LEU A 17 -11.37 6.06 -7.45
C LEU A 17 -10.63 6.84 -6.36
N ALA A 18 -11.25 7.92 -5.86
CA ALA A 18 -10.65 8.73 -4.81
C ALA A 18 -10.66 8.03 -3.44
N ILE A 19 -11.74 7.31 -3.09
CA ILE A 19 -11.91 6.70 -1.76
C ILE A 19 -10.73 5.82 -1.34
N PRO A 20 -10.25 4.84 -2.14
CA PRO A 20 -9.13 4.01 -1.71
C PRO A 20 -7.82 4.83 -1.60
N GLY A 21 -7.63 5.84 -2.44
CA GLY A 21 -6.48 6.73 -2.39
C GLY A 21 -6.45 7.57 -1.11
N LEU A 22 -7.60 8.11 -0.70
CA LEU A 22 -7.77 8.82 0.57
C LEU A 22 -7.50 7.90 1.77
N ILE A 23 -8.07 6.69 1.75
CA ILE A 23 -7.89 5.73 2.84
C ILE A 23 -6.44 5.25 2.96
N TRP A 24 -5.79 4.91 1.85
CA TRP A 24 -4.40 4.45 1.87
C TRP A 24 -3.42 5.58 2.16
N GLY A 25 -3.70 6.80 1.72
CA GLY A 25 -2.93 7.97 2.12
C GLY A 25 -3.01 8.25 3.62
N ALA A 26 -4.18 8.04 4.23
CA ALA A 26 -4.36 8.16 5.68
C ALA A 26 -3.75 7.02 6.51
N SER A 27 -3.28 5.94 5.86
CA SER A 27 -2.77 4.77 6.56
C SER A 27 -1.53 5.08 7.40
N PHE A 28 -0.65 5.95 6.91
CA PHE A 28 0.58 6.36 7.62
C PHE A 28 0.25 7.13 8.89
N TYR A 29 -0.71 8.06 8.82
CA TYR A 29 -1.23 8.72 10.03
C TYR A 29 -1.78 7.74 11.07
N PHE A 30 -2.54 6.72 10.64
CA PHE A 30 -3.06 5.71 11.57
C PHE A 30 -1.97 4.81 12.16
N ILE A 31 -0.89 4.54 11.42
CA ILE A 31 0.28 3.80 11.92
C ILE A 31 0.99 4.65 12.97
N ALA A 32 1.34 5.89 12.66
CA ALA A 32 1.98 6.82 13.59
C ALA A 32 1.18 7.01 14.89
N GLU A 33 -0.16 7.13 14.83
CA GLU A 33 -1.00 7.16 16.03
C GLU A 33 -1.02 5.82 16.78
N GLY A 34 -1.01 4.70 16.06
CA GLY A 34 -0.92 3.35 16.65
C GLY A 34 0.37 3.14 17.44
N LEU A 35 1.50 3.62 16.89
CA LEU A 35 2.83 3.53 17.48
C LEU A 35 2.97 4.27 18.82
N LYS A 36 2.01 5.14 19.18
CA LYS A 36 1.99 5.82 20.50
C LYS A 36 1.66 4.90 21.68
N ALA A 37 1.12 3.71 21.42
CA ALA A 37 0.69 2.75 22.45
C ALA A 37 1.08 1.30 22.15
N PHE A 38 1.39 0.98 20.90
CA PHE A 38 1.69 -0.37 20.45
C PHE A 38 3.07 -0.40 19.78
N PRO A 39 3.93 -1.37 20.10
CA PRO A 39 5.19 -1.53 19.39
C PRO A 39 4.95 -1.86 17.91
N ALA A 40 5.89 -1.51 17.02
CA ALA A 40 5.73 -1.72 15.57
C ALA A 40 5.33 -3.15 15.19
N ALA A 41 5.86 -4.15 15.91
CA ALA A 41 5.55 -5.56 15.71
C ALA A 41 4.04 -5.89 15.89
N MET A 42 3.31 -5.13 16.71
CA MET A 42 1.88 -5.33 16.98
C MET A 42 0.97 -4.66 15.95
N ILE A 43 1.43 -3.63 15.25
CA ILE A 43 0.57 -2.87 14.33
C ILE A 43 0.05 -3.74 13.19
N THR A 44 0.90 -4.55 12.58
CA THR A 44 0.51 -5.38 11.42
C THR A 44 -0.45 -6.52 11.76
N PRO A 45 -0.23 -7.37 12.78
CA PRO A 45 -1.21 -8.40 13.15
C PRO A 45 -2.56 -7.79 13.55
N LEU A 46 -2.58 -6.66 14.26
CA LEU A 46 -3.82 -5.96 14.58
C LEU A 46 -4.52 -5.44 13.32
N ARG A 47 -3.80 -4.71 12.47
CA ARG A 47 -4.29 -4.20 11.16
C ARG A 47 -4.89 -5.32 10.31
N VAL A 48 -4.12 -6.39 10.10
CA VAL A 48 -4.54 -7.53 9.28
C VAL A 48 -5.67 -8.29 9.96
N GLY A 49 -5.65 -8.46 11.28
CA GLY A 49 -6.72 -9.08 12.05
C GLY A 49 -8.06 -8.37 11.90
N PHE A 50 -8.08 -7.04 12.03
CA PHE A 50 -9.29 -6.24 11.76
C PHE A 50 -9.73 -6.31 10.30
N GLY A 51 -8.78 -6.35 9.35
CA GLY A 51 -9.07 -6.56 7.93
C GLY A 51 -9.76 -7.90 7.66
N VAL A 52 -9.20 -8.99 8.20
CA VAL A 52 -9.77 -10.35 8.12
C VAL A 52 -11.16 -10.39 8.75
N ALA A 53 -11.31 -9.84 9.96
CA ALA A 53 -12.60 -9.81 10.65
C ALA A 53 -13.66 -9.11 9.79
N THR A 54 -13.31 -7.97 9.19
CA THR A 54 -14.19 -7.20 8.31
C THR A 54 -14.55 -7.99 7.04
N LEU A 55 -13.57 -8.56 6.34
CA LEU A 55 -13.81 -9.33 5.12
C LEU A 55 -14.59 -10.63 5.38
N THR A 56 -14.48 -11.21 6.57
CA THR A 56 -15.26 -12.39 6.95
C THR A 56 -16.77 -12.10 6.96
N LEU A 57 -17.17 -10.85 7.17
CA LEU A 57 -18.57 -10.41 7.06
C LEU A 57 -19.08 -10.35 5.62
N VAL A 58 -18.19 -10.44 4.62
CA VAL A 58 -18.54 -10.44 3.19
C VAL A 58 -18.57 -11.88 2.68
N PRO A 59 -19.75 -12.50 2.42
CA PRO A 59 -19.84 -13.91 2.04
C PRO A 59 -19.02 -14.27 0.80
N ALA A 60 -18.95 -13.37 -0.19
CA ALA A 60 -18.19 -13.57 -1.41
C ALA A 60 -16.66 -13.66 -1.19
N ALA A 61 -16.15 -13.20 -0.04
CA ALA A 61 -14.74 -13.30 0.29
C ALA A 61 -14.36 -14.67 0.89
N ARG A 62 -15.32 -15.40 1.48
CA ARG A 62 -15.08 -16.63 2.25
C ARG A 62 -14.94 -17.89 1.40
N VAL A 63 -14.49 -17.76 0.15
CA VAL A 63 -14.25 -18.90 -0.74
C VAL A 63 -12.84 -19.44 -0.50
N ARG A 64 -12.74 -20.73 -0.18
CA ARG A 64 -11.45 -21.40 0.00
C ARG A 64 -10.82 -21.73 -1.35
N LEU A 65 -9.51 -21.50 -1.45
CA LEU A 65 -8.77 -21.82 -2.67
C LEU A 65 -8.35 -23.30 -2.70
N PRO A 66 -8.29 -23.93 -3.90
CA PRO A 66 -7.82 -25.30 -4.03
C PRO A 66 -6.36 -25.43 -3.58
N ARG A 67 -5.96 -26.62 -3.10
CA ARG A 67 -4.59 -26.88 -2.60
C ARG A 67 -3.48 -26.51 -3.60
N SER A 68 -3.75 -26.64 -4.90
CA SER A 68 -2.83 -26.25 -5.97
C SER A 68 -2.49 -24.75 -5.99
N ALA A 69 -3.35 -23.88 -5.45
CA ALA A 69 -3.12 -22.44 -5.38
C ALA A 69 -2.24 -22.02 -4.19
N TRP A 70 -2.14 -22.86 -3.15
CA TRP A 70 -1.53 -22.49 -1.87
C TRP A 70 -0.05 -22.07 -1.95
N PRO A 71 0.84 -22.72 -2.73
CA PRO A 71 2.22 -22.26 -2.82
C PRO A 71 2.34 -20.82 -3.33
N ARG A 72 1.55 -20.48 -4.37
CA ARG A 72 1.51 -19.12 -4.91
C ARG A 72 0.80 -18.15 -3.97
N LEU A 73 -0.24 -18.60 -3.28
CA LEU A 73 -0.98 -17.81 -2.31
C LEU A 73 -0.14 -17.45 -1.08
N VAL A 74 0.66 -18.39 -0.57
CA VAL A 74 1.55 -18.16 0.58
C VAL A 74 2.65 -17.17 0.20
N LEU A 75 3.25 -17.34 -0.97
CA LEU A 75 4.20 -16.36 -1.50
C LEU A 75 3.54 -14.98 -1.64
N LEU A 76 2.34 -14.92 -2.24
CA LEU A 76 1.58 -13.69 -2.37
C LEU A 76 1.28 -13.06 -1.00
N ALA A 77 0.81 -13.83 -0.03
CA ALA A 77 0.53 -13.35 1.32
C ALA A 77 1.78 -12.74 1.97
N ALA A 78 2.93 -13.38 1.81
CA ALA A 78 4.20 -12.88 2.32
C ALA A 78 4.57 -11.52 1.71
N ILE A 79 4.56 -11.40 0.38
CA ILE A 79 5.05 -10.21 -0.35
C ILE A 79 3.99 -9.12 -0.56
N TRP A 80 2.71 -9.41 -0.33
CA TRP A 80 1.63 -8.45 -0.52
C TRP A 80 1.08 -7.91 0.80
N MET A 81 1.10 -8.72 1.86
CA MET A 81 0.46 -8.39 3.13
C MET A 81 1.44 -8.47 4.30
N ALA A 82 2.12 -9.61 4.51
CA ALA A 82 2.92 -9.80 5.72
C ALA A 82 4.13 -8.85 5.77
N VAL A 83 5.08 -9.01 4.84
CA VAL A 83 6.33 -8.24 4.83
C VAL A 83 6.06 -6.75 4.62
N PRO A 84 5.43 -6.29 3.52
CA PRO A 84 5.36 -4.86 3.24
C PRO A 84 4.55 -4.09 4.29
N LEU A 85 3.44 -4.66 4.82
CA LEU A 85 2.68 -3.97 5.86
C LEU A 85 3.44 -3.92 7.19
N THR A 86 4.33 -4.88 7.47
CA THR A 86 5.21 -4.88 8.65
C THR A 86 6.34 -3.88 8.54
N MET A 87 6.90 -3.69 7.34
CA MET A 87 8.00 -2.73 7.15
C MET A 87 7.58 -1.29 7.46
N PHE A 88 6.33 -0.89 7.22
CA PHE A 88 5.89 0.50 7.45
C PHE A 88 5.89 0.91 8.93
N PRO A 89 5.28 0.17 9.87
CA PRO A 89 5.39 0.49 11.30
C PRO A 89 6.83 0.58 11.80
N PHE A 90 7.71 -0.36 11.40
CA PHE A 90 9.13 -0.28 11.77
C PHE A 90 9.84 0.90 11.08
N ALA A 91 9.44 1.27 9.87
CA ALA A 91 9.97 2.46 9.23
C ALA A 91 9.53 3.72 9.97
N GLU A 92 8.25 3.83 10.35
CA GLU A 92 7.67 5.01 11.00
C GLU A 92 8.14 5.24 12.44
N GLU A 93 8.75 4.25 13.09
CA GLU A 93 9.55 4.48 14.32
C GLU A 93 10.82 5.34 14.06
N ARG A 94 11.22 5.48 12.80
CA ARG A 94 12.53 6.03 12.38
C ARG A 94 12.42 7.16 11.37
N VAL A 95 11.28 7.29 10.69
CA VAL A 95 11.00 8.32 9.69
C VAL A 95 9.58 8.82 9.84
N ASP A 96 9.36 10.07 9.45
CA ASP A 96 8.03 10.69 9.48
C ASP A 96 7.01 9.98 8.58
N SER A 97 5.74 9.99 9.00
CA SER A 97 4.63 9.33 8.30
C SER A 97 4.38 9.95 6.93
N SER A 98 4.59 11.27 6.79
CA SER A 98 4.55 11.99 5.52
C SER A 98 5.58 11.46 4.51
N VAL A 99 6.82 11.22 4.95
CA VAL A 99 7.90 10.65 4.12
C VAL A 99 7.58 9.22 3.73
N ALA A 100 7.13 8.39 4.68
CA ALA A 100 6.72 7.02 4.42
C ALA A 100 5.60 6.94 3.35
N GLY A 101 4.59 7.81 3.47
CA GLY A 101 3.49 7.85 2.50
C GLY A 101 3.86 8.44 1.15
N MET A 102 4.73 9.46 1.12
CA MET A 102 5.26 10.00 -0.15
C MET A 102 6.05 8.94 -0.92
N LEU A 103 6.94 8.21 -0.24
CA LEU A 103 7.70 7.10 -0.85
C LEU A 103 6.77 5.95 -1.28
N ASN A 104 5.72 5.66 -0.51
CA ASN A 104 4.73 4.67 -0.91
C ASN A 104 4.02 5.02 -2.24
N GLY A 105 3.93 6.30 -2.59
CA GLY A 105 3.45 6.76 -3.90
C GLY A 105 4.26 6.22 -5.09
N ALA A 106 5.49 5.75 -4.85
CA ALA A 106 6.37 5.20 -5.88
C ALA A 106 6.08 3.73 -6.27
N ILE A 107 5.09 3.05 -5.68
CA ILE A 107 4.70 1.67 -6.04
C ILE A 107 4.67 1.43 -7.56
N PRO A 108 4.07 2.30 -8.41
CA PRO A 108 4.02 2.06 -9.85
C PRO A 108 5.40 1.97 -10.51
N LEU A 109 6.40 2.68 -9.99
CA LEU A 109 7.77 2.63 -10.49
C LEU A 109 8.40 1.27 -10.19
N PHE A 110 8.23 0.76 -8.97
CA PHE A 110 8.73 -0.57 -8.58
C PHE A 110 8.04 -1.69 -9.36
N VAL A 111 6.73 -1.59 -9.57
CA VAL A 111 5.96 -2.55 -10.39
C VAL A 111 6.45 -2.53 -11.83
N ALA A 112 6.65 -1.35 -12.42
CA ALA A 112 7.19 -1.23 -13.77
C ALA A 112 8.63 -1.77 -13.86
N SER A 113 9.48 -1.51 -12.87
CA SER A 113 10.84 -2.08 -12.80
C SER A 113 10.84 -3.60 -12.72
N VAL A 114 10.02 -4.21 -11.87
CA VAL A 114 9.90 -5.68 -11.79
C VAL A 114 9.43 -6.25 -13.13
N ALA A 115 8.40 -5.66 -13.74
CA ALA A 115 7.92 -6.06 -15.06
C ALA A 115 9.00 -6.00 -16.15
N THR A 116 9.81 -4.94 -16.14
CA THR A 116 10.87 -4.71 -17.13
C THR A 116 12.09 -5.61 -16.91
N PHE A 117 12.64 -5.65 -15.70
CA PHE A 117 13.93 -6.26 -15.45
C PHE A 117 13.83 -7.74 -15.06
N VAL A 118 12.78 -8.13 -14.34
CA VAL A 118 12.59 -9.52 -13.88
C VAL A 118 11.82 -10.32 -14.92
N TYR A 119 10.67 -9.81 -15.35
CA TYR A 119 9.83 -10.49 -16.34
C TYR A 119 10.23 -10.20 -17.80
N LYS A 120 11.33 -9.46 -18.00
CA LYS A 120 11.93 -9.14 -19.32
C LYS A 120 10.93 -8.58 -20.33
N ARG A 121 9.89 -7.88 -19.86
CA ARG A 121 8.95 -7.16 -20.74
C ARG A 121 9.70 -5.96 -21.32
N ARG A 122 9.88 -5.92 -22.64
CA ARG A 122 10.66 -4.89 -23.33
C ARG A 122 10.04 -3.51 -23.08
N PRO A 123 10.69 -2.62 -22.31
CA PRO A 123 10.15 -1.30 -22.03
C PRO A 123 10.30 -0.41 -23.26
N SER A 124 9.36 0.52 -23.46
CA SER A 124 9.57 1.59 -24.43
C SER A 124 10.66 2.57 -23.92
N PRO A 125 11.34 3.31 -24.81
CA PRO A 125 12.28 4.35 -24.40
C PRO A 125 11.64 5.39 -23.46
N ALA A 126 10.37 5.74 -23.68
CA ALA A 126 9.68 6.67 -22.80
C ALA A 126 9.34 6.06 -21.44
N GLN A 127 9.07 4.75 -21.37
CA GLN A 127 8.90 4.05 -20.10
C GLN A 127 10.19 4.08 -19.28
N LEU A 128 11.35 3.84 -19.92
CA LEU A 128 12.66 3.96 -19.27
C LEU A 128 12.94 5.39 -18.80
N TYR A 129 12.61 6.39 -19.62
CA TYR A 129 12.72 7.80 -19.23
C TYR A 129 11.85 8.14 -18.03
N GLY A 130 10.57 7.73 -18.05
CA GLY A 130 9.64 7.93 -16.94
C GLY A 130 10.11 7.25 -15.65
N LEU A 131 10.65 6.02 -15.75
CA LEU A 131 11.28 5.34 -14.61
C LEU A 131 12.47 6.14 -14.06
N GLY A 132 13.37 6.62 -14.92
CA GLY A 132 14.51 7.43 -14.51
C GLY A 132 14.09 8.71 -13.76
N VAL A 133 13.18 9.49 -14.35
CA VAL A 133 12.61 10.70 -13.72
C VAL A 133 11.93 10.34 -12.40
N GLY A 134 11.14 9.26 -12.38
CA GLY A 134 10.41 8.81 -11.21
C GLY A 134 11.33 8.49 -10.04
N PHE A 135 12.39 7.72 -10.29
CA PHE A 135 13.38 7.36 -9.26
C PHE A 135 14.23 8.55 -8.80
N LEU A 136 14.51 9.53 -9.66
CA LEU A 136 15.11 10.80 -9.19
C LEU A 136 14.20 11.51 -8.18
N GLY A 137 12.89 11.50 -8.42
CA GLY A 137 11.91 11.99 -7.45
C GLY A 137 11.93 11.20 -6.13
N VAL A 138 11.99 9.87 -6.20
CA VAL A 138 12.11 9.00 -5.01
C VAL A 138 13.37 9.33 -4.19
N VAL A 139 14.51 9.51 -4.86
CA VAL A 139 15.76 9.91 -4.21
C VAL A 139 15.61 11.28 -3.56
N ALA A 140 15.01 12.25 -4.24
CA ALA A 140 14.75 13.58 -3.67
C ALA A 140 13.81 13.53 -2.45
N ILE A 141 12.83 12.62 -2.41
CA ILE A 141 12.00 12.39 -1.22
C ILE A 141 12.85 11.91 -0.05
N ALA A 142 13.69 10.90 -0.26
CA ALA A 142 14.45 10.25 0.79
C ALA A 142 15.66 11.05 1.29
N LEU A 143 16.27 11.89 0.44
CA LEU A 143 17.56 12.51 0.70
C LEU A 143 17.63 13.34 1.99
N PRO A 144 16.64 14.19 2.33
CA PRO A 144 16.67 14.95 3.59
C PRO A 144 16.70 14.03 4.81
N THR A 145 15.81 13.03 4.84
CA THR A 145 15.68 12.06 5.93
C THR A 145 16.93 11.17 6.07
N LEU A 146 17.62 10.85 4.97
CA LEU A 146 18.91 10.15 5.03
C LEU A 146 20.02 10.97 5.71
N GLY A 147 19.90 12.30 5.70
CA GLY A 147 20.83 13.20 6.37
C GLY A 147 20.70 13.26 7.90
N GLU A 148 19.61 12.73 8.46
CA GLU A 148 19.31 12.78 9.90
C GLU A 148 20.07 11.72 10.72
N GLY A 149 20.53 10.64 10.09
CA GLY A 149 21.35 9.62 10.73
C GLY A 149 21.08 8.18 10.25
N SER A 150 21.79 7.23 10.87
CA SER A 150 21.72 5.81 10.50
C SER A 150 20.35 5.19 10.78
N SER A 151 19.65 5.63 11.82
CA SER A 151 18.29 5.16 12.14
C SER A 151 17.30 5.47 11.01
N SER A 152 17.28 6.72 10.55
CA SER A 152 16.43 7.16 9.43
C SER A 152 16.77 6.42 8.13
N ALA A 153 18.05 6.13 7.87
CA ALA A 153 18.48 5.32 6.73
C ALA A 153 17.94 3.88 6.77
N VAL A 154 17.86 3.26 7.96
CA VAL A 154 17.20 1.96 8.13
C VAL A 154 15.72 2.07 7.80
N GLY A 155 15.03 3.11 8.29
CA GLY A 155 13.61 3.34 7.99
C GLY A 155 13.32 3.47 6.49
N ILE A 156 14.12 4.26 5.76
CA ILE A 156 14.03 4.37 4.30
C ILE A 156 14.27 3.01 3.62
N GLY A 157 15.27 2.25 4.09
CA GLY A 157 15.54 0.90 3.59
C GLY A 157 14.36 -0.04 3.74
N LEU A 158 13.67 -0.03 4.88
CA LEU A 158 12.47 -0.83 5.14
C LEU A 158 11.34 -0.47 4.17
N ILE A 159 11.14 0.83 3.88
CA ILE A 159 10.15 1.28 2.89
C ILE A 159 10.50 0.74 1.49
N PHE A 160 11.77 0.78 1.09
CA PHE A 160 12.18 0.22 -0.21
C PHE A 160 12.00 -1.29 -0.30
N VAL A 161 12.21 -2.03 0.80
CA VAL A 161 11.87 -3.46 0.87
C VAL A 161 10.36 -3.65 0.64
N ALA A 162 9.50 -2.86 1.30
CA ALA A 162 8.06 -2.93 1.11
C ALA A 162 7.64 -2.65 -0.35
N LEU A 163 8.21 -1.61 -0.96
CA LEU A 163 7.94 -1.24 -2.34
C LEU A 163 8.38 -2.31 -3.34
N ALA A 164 9.54 -2.93 -3.12
CA ALA A 164 10.01 -4.05 -3.92
C ALA A 164 9.05 -5.25 -3.80
N CYS A 165 8.62 -5.59 -2.58
CA CYS A 165 7.63 -6.63 -2.32
C CYS A 165 6.33 -6.36 -3.10
N TYR A 166 5.79 -5.14 -3.07
CA TYR A 166 4.61 -4.77 -3.86
C TYR A 166 4.83 -4.91 -5.37
N GLY A 167 6.03 -4.58 -5.86
CA GLY A 167 6.41 -4.77 -7.27
C GLY A 167 6.19 -6.20 -7.73
N PHE A 168 6.65 -7.19 -6.96
CA PHE A 168 6.43 -8.61 -7.24
C PHE A 168 4.99 -9.06 -6.96
N ALA A 169 4.39 -8.53 -5.89
CA ALA A 169 3.05 -8.92 -5.44
C ALA A 169 2.00 -8.70 -6.52
N LEU A 170 2.02 -7.56 -7.21
CA LEU A 170 0.95 -7.22 -8.17
C LEU A 170 0.97 -8.12 -9.42
N ASP A 171 2.15 -8.50 -9.92
CA ASP A 171 2.24 -9.45 -11.04
C ASP A 171 1.79 -10.87 -10.63
N LEU A 172 1.99 -11.26 -9.36
CA LEU A 172 1.51 -12.56 -8.83
C LEU A 172 0.02 -12.55 -8.46
N ALA A 173 -0.48 -11.41 -7.98
CA ALA A 173 -1.87 -11.24 -7.55
C ALA A 173 -2.83 -11.33 -8.73
N ALA A 174 -2.52 -10.64 -9.84
CA ALA A 174 -3.41 -10.55 -11.01
C ALA A 174 -3.91 -11.92 -11.53
N PRO A 175 -3.06 -12.92 -11.84
CA PRO A 175 -3.53 -14.22 -12.33
C PRO A 175 -4.33 -15.00 -11.29
N LEU A 176 -3.96 -14.93 -10.01
CA LEU A 176 -4.71 -15.57 -8.93
C LEU A 176 -6.10 -14.96 -8.77
N GLN A 177 -6.18 -13.62 -8.80
CA GLN A 177 -7.43 -12.89 -8.68
C GLN A 177 -8.35 -13.08 -9.90
N GLN A 178 -7.79 -13.23 -11.09
CA GLN A 178 -8.56 -13.59 -12.29
C GLN A 178 -9.11 -15.01 -12.21
N GLN A 179 -8.33 -15.96 -11.69
CA GLN A 179 -8.73 -17.36 -11.61
C GLN A 179 -9.74 -17.64 -10.48
N TYR A 180 -9.56 -17.01 -9.31
CA TYR A 180 -10.32 -17.34 -8.09
C TYR A 180 -11.17 -16.19 -7.54
N GLY A 181 -11.15 -15.03 -8.18
CA GLY A 181 -11.80 -13.81 -7.71
C GLY A 181 -10.91 -12.99 -6.77
N SER A 182 -11.09 -11.66 -6.82
CA SER A 182 -10.27 -10.72 -6.03
C SER A 182 -10.49 -10.85 -4.52
N LEU A 183 -11.75 -10.96 -4.07
CA LEU A 183 -12.08 -11.03 -2.64
C LEU A 183 -11.63 -12.35 -1.99
N PRO A 184 -11.83 -13.53 -2.60
CA PRO A 184 -11.28 -14.79 -2.07
C PRO A 184 -9.76 -14.77 -1.92
N VAL A 185 -9.03 -14.28 -2.94
CA VAL A 185 -7.57 -14.21 -2.88
C VAL A 185 -7.13 -13.27 -1.77
N LEU A 186 -7.73 -12.08 -1.66
CA LEU A 186 -7.44 -11.13 -0.59
C LEU A 186 -7.66 -11.72 0.81
N TRP A 187 -8.83 -12.31 1.05
CA TRP A 187 -9.17 -12.87 2.36
C TRP A 187 -8.24 -14.02 2.76
N ASN A 188 -7.95 -14.96 1.85
CA ASN A 188 -7.01 -16.03 2.16
C ASN A 188 -5.57 -15.50 2.32
N SER A 189 -5.14 -14.53 1.52
CA SER A 189 -3.82 -13.90 1.68
C SER A 189 -3.68 -13.19 3.03
N GLN A 190 -4.72 -12.53 3.52
CA GLN A 190 -4.71 -11.90 4.84
C GLN A 190 -4.70 -12.91 5.98
N LEU A 191 -5.45 -14.02 5.87
CA LEU A 191 -5.38 -15.10 6.84
C LEU A 191 -3.98 -15.70 6.94
N VAL A 192 -3.36 -16.00 5.79
CA VAL A 192 -1.99 -16.51 5.77
C VAL A 192 -1.03 -15.47 6.33
N ALA A 193 -1.15 -14.20 5.94
CA ALA A 193 -0.31 -13.13 6.45
C ALA A 193 -0.45 -12.96 7.97
N LEU A 194 -1.66 -13.02 8.51
CA LEU A 194 -1.92 -12.98 9.95
C LEU A 194 -1.16 -14.10 10.67
N VAL A 195 -1.27 -15.34 10.18
CA VAL A 195 -0.52 -16.49 10.72
C VAL A 195 0.99 -16.28 10.63
N LEU A 196 1.50 -15.67 9.55
CA LEU A 196 2.92 -15.40 9.37
C LEU A 196 3.44 -14.32 10.32
N VAL A 197 2.69 -13.25 10.57
CA VAL A 197 3.17 -12.08 11.34
C VAL A 197 2.90 -12.20 12.84
N THR A 198 1.82 -12.88 13.26
CA THR A 198 1.45 -12.96 14.68
C THR A 198 2.56 -13.52 15.58
N PRO A 199 3.31 -14.58 15.22
CA PRO A 199 4.39 -15.10 16.08
C PRO A 199 5.47 -14.07 16.41
N PHE A 200 5.76 -13.14 15.49
CA PHE A 200 6.76 -12.10 15.70
C PHE A 200 6.30 -10.98 16.64
N ALA A 201 4.98 -10.86 16.85
CA ALA A 201 4.40 -9.84 17.73
C ALA A 201 4.27 -10.31 19.18
N ILE A 202 4.24 -11.63 19.42
CA ILE A 202 4.10 -12.21 20.77
C ILE A 202 5.16 -11.68 21.74
N PRO A 203 6.47 -11.62 21.40
CA PRO A 203 7.48 -11.11 22.33
C PRO A 203 7.30 -9.64 22.73
N ALA A 204 6.67 -8.84 21.85
CA ALA A 204 6.43 -7.43 22.07
C ALA A 204 5.11 -7.14 22.82
N ALA A 205 4.39 -8.18 23.27
CA ALA A 205 3.09 -8.01 23.92
C ALA A 205 3.17 -7.30 25.27
N ASP A 206 4.27 -7.52 26.00
CA ASP A 206 4.49 -6.91 27.31
C ASP A 206 4.90 -5.42 27.21
N GLU A 207 5.24 -4.94 26.01
CA GLU A 207 5.61 -3.54 25.73
C GLU A 207 4.39 -2.66 25.38
N VAL A 208 3.18 -3.22 25.36
CA VAL A 208 1.96 -2.48 25.02
C VAL A 208 1.53 -1.56 26.16
N ASP A 209 1.51 -0.26 25.92
CA ASP A 209 0.92 0.75 26.79
C ASP A 209 -0.47 1.14 26.27
N PHE A 210 -1.46 0.31 26.59
CA PHE A 210 -2.77 0.36 25.93
C PHE A 210 -3.46 1.72 26.11
N ALA A 211 -3.88 2.30 24.98
CA ALA A 211 -4.77 3.44 24.94
C ALA A 211 -5.85 3.27 23.86
N TRP A 212 -7.07 3.71 24.16
CA TRP A 212 -8.22 3.57 23.26
C TRP A 212 -8.03 4.25 21.92
N LYS A 213 -7.47 5.47 21.89
CA LYS A 213 -7.29 6.23 20.65
C LYS A 213 -6.36 5.48 19.66
N PRO A 214 -5.11 5.12 20.01
CA PRO A 214 -4.25 4.29 19.16
C PRO A 214 -4.89 2.98 18.70
N PHE A 215 -5.58 2.28 19.61
CA PHE A 215 -6.27 1.02 19.28
C PHE A 215 -7.35 1.22 18.22
N LEU A 216 -8.18 2.27 18.35
CA LEU A 216 -9.20 2.62 17.37
C LEU A 216 -8.59 3.07 16.02
N MET A 217 -7.43 3.73 16.03
CA MET A 217 -6.72 4.10 14.79
C MET A 217 -6.22 2.86 14.04
N ILE A 218 -5.66 1.86 14.75
CA ILE A 218 -5.27 0.58 14.14
C ILE A 218 -6.50 -0.20 13.66
N GLY A 219 -7.60 -0.13 14.42
CA GLY A 219 -8.91 -0.64 14.01
C GLY A 219 -9.38 -0.03 12.69
N ALA A 220 -9.35 1.29 12.59
CA ALA A 220 -9.69 2.02 11.36
C ALA A 220 -8.75 1.66 10.20
N LEU A 221 -7.44 1.55 10.44
CA LEU A 221 -6.45 1.12 9.47
C LEU A 221 -6.74 -0.29 8.91
N GLY A 222 -7.15 -1.22 9.76
CA GLY A 222 -7.55 -2.56 9.36
C GLY A 222 -8.87 -2.59 8.59
N VAL A 223 -9.93 -2.02 9.17
CA VAL A 223 -11.28 -2.01 8.58
C VAL A 223 -11.29 -1.25 7.25
N PHE A 224 -10.85 0.00 7.25
CA PHE A 224 -10.92 0.84 6.06
C PHE A 224 -9.78 0.53 5.10
N GLY A 225 -8.53 0.53 5.58
CA GLY A 225 -7.34 0.40 4.72
C GLY A 225 -7.09 -1.02 4.23
N THR A 226 -7.43 -2.02 5.04
CA THR A 226 -7.05 -3.42 4.75
C THR A 226 -8.24 -4.26 4.30
N ALA A 227 -9.49 -3.83 4.50
CA ALA A 227 -10.66 -4.48 3.92
C ALA A 227 -11.39 -3.59 2.89
N LEU A 228 -12.01 -2.50 3.34
CA LEU A 228 -12.96 -1.74 2.49
C LEU A 228 -12.31 -1.11 1.27
N ALA A 229 -11.12 -0.52 1.40
CA ALA A 229 -10.38 0.06 0.26
C ALA A 229 -10.11 -1.00 -0.83
N TYR A 230 -9.73 -2.22 -0.44
CA TYR A 230 -9.54 -3.32 -1.37
C TYR A 230 -10.86 -3.82 -1.97
N VAL A 231 -11.96 -3.85 -1.22
CA VAL A 231 -13.29 -4.19 -1.75
C VAL A 231 -13.70 -3.20 -2.84
N VAL A 232 -13.54 -1.90 -2.57
CA VAL A 232 -13.81 -0.84 -3.55
C VAL A 232 -12.90 -1.01 -4.77
N MET A 233 -11.61 -1.26 -4.56
CA MET A 233 -10.68 -1.45 -5.68
C MET A 233 -10.98 -2.71 -6.51
N ALA A 234 -11.37 -3.82 -5.87
CA ALA A 234 -11.83 -5.03 -6.54
C ALA A 234 -13.09 -4.77 -7.36
N ALA A 235 -14.04 -3.98 -6.83
CA ALA A 235 -15.26 -3.59 -7.53
C ALA A 235 -15.02 -2.62 -8.71
N ASN A 236 -13.85 -1.95 -8.74
CA ASN A 236 -13.42 -1.06 -9.81
C ASN A 236 -12.56 -1.76 -10.86
N ALA A 237 -12.06 -2.96 -10.59
CA ALA A 237 -11.18 -3.70 -11.48
C ALA A 237 -11.85 -3.95 -12.84
N GLY A 238 -11.15 -3.60 -13.93
CA GLY A 238 -11.66 -3.75 -15.30
C GLY A 238 -12.73 -2.75 -15.73
N ARG A 239 -13.16 -1.82 -14.86
CA ARG A 239 -14.22 -0.84 -15.17
C ARG A 239 -13.71 0.51 -15.65
N PHE A 240 -12.49 0.86 -15.26
CA PHE A 240 -11.87 2.14 -15.60
C PHE A 240 -10.59 1.91 -16.39
N GLY A 241 -10.35 2.75 -17.40
CA GLY A 241 -9.05 2.77 -18.10
C GLY A 241 -7.91 3.14 -17.16
N SER A 242 -6.69 2.73 -17.52
CA SER A 242 -5.46 2.88 -16.70
C SER A 242 -5.29 4.31 -16.16
N THR A 243 -5.48 5.33 -17.01
CA THR A 243 -5.36 6.74 -16.62
C THR A 243 -6.32 7.14 -15.49
N ARG A 244 -7.58 6.70 -15.54
CA ARG A 244 -8.56 7.00 -14.48
C ARG A 244 -8.23 6.21 -13.21
N ALA A 245 -7.84 4.94 -13.36
CA ALA A 245 -7.46 4.10 -12.23
C ALA A 245 -6.25 4.66 -11.43
N SER A 246 -5.35 5.39 -12.08
CA SER A 246 -4.17 6.01 -11.44
C SER A 246 -4.51 7.12 -10.43
N VAL A 247 -5.72 7.70 -10.46
CA VAL A 247 -6.17 8.71 -9.48
C VAL A 247 -5.99 8.20 -8.05
N THR A 248 -6.35 6.94 -7.82
CA THR A 248 -6.21 6.27 -6.52
C THR A 248 -4.77 6.37 -6.01
N THR A 249 -3.79 6.03 -6.84
CA THR A 249 -2.39 5.97 -6.45
C THR A 249 -1.78 7.35 -6.25
N TYR A 250 -2.17 8.34 -7.07
CA TYR A 250 -1.63 9.69 -6.96
C TYR A 250 -2.17 10.48 -5.77
N LEU A 251 -3.31 10.08 -5.20
CA LEU A 251 -3.84 10.70 -3.98
C LEU A 251 -3.10 10.27 -2.71
N ILE A 252 -2.57 9.04 -2.67
CA ILE A 252 -1.88 8.49 -1.49
C ILE A 252 -0.81 9.44 -0.93
N PRO A 253 0.21 9.85 -1.72
CA PRO A 253 1.30 10.68 -1.19
C PRO A 253 0.86 12.11 -0.83
N VAL A 254 -0.17 12.64 -1.50
CA VAL A 254 -0.72 13.97 -1.20
C VAL A 254 -1.44 13.95 0.15
N VAL A 255 -2.24 12.92 0.39
CA VAL A 255 -3.00 12.77 1.63
C VAL A 255 -2.06 12.49 2.80
N SER A 256 -1.06 11.63 2.63
CA SER A 256 -0.08 11.37 3.70
C SER A 256 0.72 12.61 4.04
N LEU A 257 1.13 13.41 3.04
CA LEU A 257 1.80 14.69 3.25
C LEU A 257 0.94 15.65 4.07
N ILE A 258 -0.32 15.84 3.68
CA ILE A 258 -1.24 16.75 4.38
C ILE A 258 -1.47 16.28 5.82
N LEU A 259 -1.74 15.00 6.03
CA LEU A 259 -2.02 14.48 7.38
C LEU A 259 -0.78 14.51 8.27
N GLY A 260 0.39 14.17 7.75
CA GLY A 260 1.65 14.28 8.50
C GLY A 260 1.95 15.73 8.88
N ALA A 261 1.95 16.64 7.91
CA ALA A 261 2.28 18.05 8.16
C ALA A 261 1.25 18.79 9.02
N VAL A 262 -0.05 18.53 8.84
CA VAL A 262 -1.12 19.32 9.50
C VAL A 262 -1.61 18.68 10.80
N ILE A 263 -1.71 17.34 10.86
CA ILE A 263 -2.29 16.64 12.02
C ILE A 263 -1.21 16.17 12.99
N LEU A 264 -0.06 15.71 12.47
CA LEU A 264 1.06 15.24 13.28
C LEU A 264 2.13 16.32 13.51
N ASP A 265 1.98 17.50 12.90
CA ASP A 265 2.92 18.63 12.99
C ASP A 265 4.34 18.26 12.52
N GLU A 266 4.44 17.35 11.54
CA GLU A 266 5.71 16.89 10.97
C GLU A 266 6.37 17.99 10.12
N SER A 267 7.69 18.16 10.30
CA SER A 267 8.47 19.14 9.54
C SER A 267 8.92 18.56 8.19
N VAL A 268 8.13 18.80 7.15
CA VAL A 268 8.43 18.23 5.82
C VAL A 268 9.38 19.11 5.02
N ALA A 269 10.51 18.53 4.61
CA ALA A 269 11.48 19.19 3.75
C ALA A 269 10.88 19.54 2.38
N VAL A 270 11.13 20.77 1.90
CA VAL A 270 10.68 21.24 0.57
C VAL A 270 11.19 20.32 -0.54
N LEU A 271 12.42 19.82 -0.41
CA LEU A 271 13.00 18.88 -1.37
C LEU A 271 12.16 17.60 -1.47
N SER A 272 11.59 17.10 -0.36
CA SER A 272 10.76 15.91 -0.39
C SER A 272 9.42 16.14 -1.09
N VAL A 273 8.82 17.32 -0.90
CA VAL A 273 7.59 17.71 -1.61
C VAL A 273 7.83 17.83 -3.13
N VAL A 274 8.92 18.48 -3.53
CA VAL A 274 9.33 18.58 -4.94
C VAL A 274 9.65 17.20 -5.51
N GLY A 275 10.37 16.37 -4.75
CA GLY A 275 10.67 14.98 -5.11
C GLY A 275 9.41 14.14 -5.32
N CYS A 276 8.38 14.33 -4.49
CA CYS A 276 7.09 13.68 -4.65
C CYS A 276 6.42 14.09 -5.97
N ALA A 277 6.38 15.37 -6.30
CA ALA A 277 5.83 15.84 -7.58
C ALA A 277 6.59 15.23 -8.79
N ILE A 278 7.92 15.19 -8.73
CA ILE A 278 8.77 14.58 -9.76
C ILE A 278 8.50 13.07 -9.87
N SER A 279 8.38 12.37 -8.74
CA SER A 279 8.14 10.94 -8.69
C SER A 279 6.81 10.56 -9.33
N LEU A 280 5.74 11.29 -8.99
CA LEU A 280 4.41 11.08 -9.56
C LEU A 280 4.39 11.37 -11.06
N TRP A 281 5.07 12.43 -11.49
CA TRP A 281 5.19 12.76 -12.91
C TRP A 281 5.94 11.68 -13.69
N GLY A 282 7.07 11.18 -13.16
CA GLY A 282 7.81 10.06 -13.74
C GLY A 282 6.99 8.77 -13.81
N ALA A 283 6.23 8.45 -12.75
CA ALA A 283 5.33 7.30 -12.71
C ALA A 283 4.23 7.41 -13.77
N TRP A 284 3.67 8.61 -13.96
CA TRP A 284 2.71 8.88 -15.02
C TRP A 284 3.30 8.72 -16.42
N LEU A 285 4.50 9.26 -16.66
CA LEU A 285 5.22 9.08 -17.93
C LEU A 285 5.47 7.60 -18.24
N ALA A 286 5.88 6.83 -17.23
CA ALA A 286 6.12 5.40 -17.37
C ALA A 286 4.84 4.59 -17.66
N GLY A 287 3.69 5.03 -17.14
CA GLY A 287 2.40 4.38 -17.34
C GLY A 287 1.69 4.69 -18.66
N ARG A 288 2.08 5.76 -19.37
CA ARG A 288 1.31 6.33 -20.49
C ARG A 288 1.43 5.57 -21.82
N GLN A 289 2.32 4.58 -21.94
CA GLN A 289 2.63 3.92 -23.21
C GLN A 289 2.36 2.41 -23.24
N ARG A 290 1.41 1.94 -22.42
CA ARG A 290 0.82 0.61 -22.57
C ARG A 290 -0.39 0.64 -23.49
#